data_AF-A0A0C9V1C3-F1
#
_entry.id   AF-A0A0C9V1C3-F1
#
_cell.length_a   1.000
_cell.length_b   1.000
_cell.length_c   1.000
_cell.angle_alpha   90.00
_cell.angle_beta   90.00
_cell.angle_gamma   90.00
#
_symmetry.space_group_name_H-M   'P 1'
#
loop_
_entity.id
_entity.type
_entity.pdbx_description
1 polymer ?
#
loop_
_entity_poly.entity_id
_entity_poly.type
_entity_poly.pdbx_seq_one_letter_code
_entity_poly.pdbx_strand_id
1 'polypeptide(L)'
;MEIPTMLPTYPVVLTPTPVPQALINPNEPAKITGLNPSTVLQHPGYYYYTAAICTQRRLERFLIADQEANLTDGVPVPNIANERKVDHKVIILELYRKTYELFKRHGYGQNQNRFTYHVAYRIAQMYNASGQPETAIKFYERITKIYKREHWDTLLKPVLSDWYNCCRQIGDTDTAVSLLIEMMCYGRGVYFF
;
A
#
# COMPACT_ATOMS: atom_id res chain seq x y z
N MET A 1 33.17 13.40 -23.71
CA MET A 1 32.16 12.33 -23.63
C MET A 1 30.81 12.99 -23.77
N GLU A 2 30.24 12.98 -24.96
CA GLU A 2 28.92 13.57 -25.24
C GLU A 2 27.84 12.54 -24.93
N ILE A 3 26.83 12.95 -24.16
CA ILE A 3 25.67 12.12 -23.85
C ILE A 3 24.64 12.35 -24.97
N PRO A 4 24.23 11.33 -25.73
CA PRO A 4 23.25 11.52 -26.80
C PRO A 4 21.85 11.74 -26.21
N THR A 5 21.35 12.96 -26.35
CA THR A 5 19.99 13.35 -26.01
C THR A 5 19.03 12.83 -27.07
N MET A 6 18.47 11.63 -26.87
CA MET A 6 17.39 11.13 -27.73
C MET A 6 16.08 11.77 -27.27
N LEU A 7 15.61 12.78 -28.00
CA LEU A 7 14.25 13.30 -27.85
C LEU A 7 13.24 12.18 -28.18
N PRO A 8 12.11 12.08 -27.45
CA PRO A 8 11.07 11.13 -27.78
C PRO A 8 10.47 11.49 -29.15
N THR A 9 10.72 10.65 -30.14
CA THR A 9 10.08 10.72 -31.45
C THR A 9 8.60 10.37 -31.27
N TYR A 10 7.72 11.36 -31.34
CA TYR A 10 6.30 11.12 -31.47
C TYR A 10 6.04 10.41 -32.81
N PRO A 11 5.15 9.41 -32.87
CA PRO A 11 4.80 8.79 -34.14
C PRO A 11 4.20 9.87 -35.05
N VAL A 12 4.77 9.98 -36.24
CA VAL A 12 4.27 10.80 -37.34
C VAL A 12 2.78 10.50 -37.51
N VAL A 13 1.94 11.54 -37.49
CA VAL A 13 0.55 11.44 -37.92
C VAL A 13 0.59 11.05 -39.40
N LEU A 14 0.38 9.76 -39.67
CA LEU A 14 0.16 9.28 -41.03
C LEU A 14 -1.12 9.93 -41.52
N THR A 15 -0.99 10.73 -42.59
CA THR A 15 -2.11 11.21 -43.38
C THR A 15 -3.01 10.02 -43.77
N PRO A 16 -4.34 10.21 -43.85
CA PRO A 16 -5.24 9.11 -44.17
C PRO A 16 -4.95 8.63 -45.59
N THR A 17 -4.37 7.45 -45.70
CA THR A 17 -4.34 6.69 -46.95
C THR A 17 -5.78 6.31 -47.31
N PRO A 18 -6.24 6.50 -48.56
CA PRO A 18 -7.53 6.00 -48.98
C PRO A 18 -7.49 4.47 -48.93
N VAL A 19 -8.30 3.91 -48.04
CA VAL A 19 -8.47 2.47 -47.87
C VAL A 19 -9.00 1.88 -49.19
N PRO A 20 -8.40 0.81 -49.75
CA PRO A 20 -9.02 0.10 -50.85
C PRO A 20 -10.37 -0.43 -50.38
N GLN A 21 -11.45 -0.03 -51.04
CA GLN A 21 -12.80 -0.55 -50.83
C GLN A 21 -12.83 -2.02 -51.29
N ALA A 22 -12.33 -2.92 -50.47
CA ALA A 22 -12.44 -4.36 -50.67
C ALA A 22 -13.13 -4.98 -49.44
N LEU A 23 -14.42 -5.25 -49.64
CA LEU A 23 -15.22 -6.28 -48.94
C LEU A 23 -15.50 -6.03 -47.44
N ILE A 24 -16.37 -5.06 -47.17
CA ILE A 24 -17.19 -5.09 -45.95
C ILE A 24 -18.31 -6.10 -46.19
N ASN A 25 -18.15 -7.34 -45.73
CA ASN A 25 -19.26 -8.29 -45.64
C ASN A 25 -20.25 -7.77 -44.58
N PRO A 26 -21.53 -7.50 -44.91
CA PRO A 26 -22.51 -6.97 -43.95
C PRO A 26 -22.90 -7.97 -42.84
N ASN A 27 -22.43 -9.22 -42.91
CA ASN A 27 -22.72 -10.29 -41.95
C ASN A 27 -21.57 -10.59 -40.97
N GLU A 28 -20.44 -9.88 -41.04
CA GLU A 28 -19.32 -10.08 -40.11
C GLU A 28 -19.26 -8.92 -39.10
N PRO A 29 -19.41 -9.18 -37.78
CA PRO A 29 -19.28 -8.13 -36.79
C PRO A 29 -17.85 -7.58 -36.87
N ALA A 30 -17.74 -6.27 -37.04
CA ALA A 30 -16.46 -5.57 -37.08
C ALA A 30 -15.58 -6.07 -35.93
N LYS A 31 -14.44 -6.70 -36.27
CA LYS A 31 -13.48 -7.19 -35.28
C LYS A 31 -12.98 -5.97 -34.51
N ILE A 32 -13.42 -5.81 -33.27
CA ILE A 32 -12.96 -4.74 -32.38
C ILE A 32 -11.51 -5.06 -32.03
N THR A 33 -10.57 -4.63 -32.87
CA THR A 33 -9.13 -4.68 -32.60
C THR A 33 -8.77 -3.52 -31.69
N GLY A 34 -9.09 -3.69 -30.41
CA GLY A 34 -8.73 -2.76 -29.34
C GLY A 34 -9.06 -3.36 -27.99
N LEU A 35 -8.07 -3.48 -27.11
CA LEU A 35 -8.32 -3.77 -25.71
C LEU A 35 -8.95 -2.52 -25.08
N ASN A 36 -10.05 -2.70 -24.36
CA ASN A 36 -10.62 -1.59 -23.60
C ASN A 36 -9.59 -1.19 -22.52
N PRO A 37 -9.10 0.06 -22.48
CA PRO A 37 -8.12 0.48 -21.48
C PRO A 37 -8.67 0.30 -20.06
N SER A 38 -9.99 0.31 -19.86
CA SER A 38 -10.60 0.03 -18.55
C SER A 38 -10.42 -1.42 -18.09
N THR A 39 -10.13 -2.36 -19.00
CA THR A 39 -9.83 -3.76 -18.65
C THR A 39 -8.33 -4.02 -18.51
N VAL A 40 -7.48 -3.07 -18.92
CA VAL A 40 -6.01 -3.14 -18.81
C VAL A 40 -5.50 -2.38 -17.59
N LEU A 41 -6.13 -1.24 -17.25
CA LEU A 41 -5.74 -0.39 -16.13
C LEU A 41 -6.19 -0.97 -14.78
N GLN A 42 -5.31 -0.89 -13.79
CA GLN A 42 -5.62 -1.27 -12.42
C GLN A 42 -6.58 -0.25 -11.78
N HIS A 43 -7.36 -0.70 -10.81
CA HIS A 43 -8.28 0.15 -10.07
C HIS A 43 -7.57 1.37 -9.44
N PRO A 44 -8.16 2.60 -9.43
CA PRO A 44 -7.53 3.80 -8.90
C PRO A 44 -6.90 3.67 -7.51
N GLY A 45 -7.49 2.87 -6.63
CA GLY A 45 -6.96 2.60 -5.28
C GLY A 45 -5.53 2.02 -5.29
N TYR A 46 -5.16 1.27 -6.34
CA TYR A 46 -3.81 0.72 -6.49
C TYR A 46 -2.76 1.82 -6.66
N TYR A 47 -3.06 2.88 -7.42
CA TYR A 47 -2.11 3.98 -7.62
C TYR A 47 -1.91 4.83 -6.35
N TYR A 48 -2.96 5.02 -5.54
CA TYR A 48 -2.80 5.64 -4.23
C TYR A 48 -1.98 4.76 -3.27
N TYR A 49 -2.13 3.43 -3.36
CA TYR A 49 -1.35 2.50 -2.55
C TYR A 49 0.13 2.52 -2.94
N THR A 50 0.43 2.52 -4.24
CA THR A 50 1.83 2.61 -4.71
C THR A 50 2.45 3.95 -4.33
N ALA A 51 1.69 5.05 -4.43
CA ALA A 51 2.12 6.35 -3.93
C ALA A 51 2.45 6.30 -2.44
N ALA A 52 1.59 5.68 -1.61
CA ALA A 52 1.82 5.52 -0.18
C ALA A 52 3.13 4.75 0.12
N ILE A 53 3.38 3.64 -0.59
CA ILE A 53 4.63 2.88 -0.46
C ILE A 53 5.84 3.73 -0.84
N CYS A 54 5.76 4.49 -1.94
CA CYS A 54 6.84 5.38 -2.36
C CYS A 54 7.12 6.45 -1.30
N THR A 55 6.09 7.03 -0.69
CA THR A 55 6.26 8.00 0.41
C THR A 55 6.85 7.36 1.67
N GLN A 56 6.53 6.10 1.96
CA GLN A 56 7.14 5.38 3.07
C GLN A 56 8.64 5.11 2.82
N ARG A 57 9.00 4.66 1.61
CA ARG A 57 10.41 4.49 1.23
C ARG A 57 11.19 5.80 1.27
N ARG A 58 10.53 6.91 0.91
CA ARG A 58 11.11 8.25 1.04
C ARG A 58 11.39 8.60 2.50
N LEU A 59 10.45 8.31 3.42
CA LEU A 59 10.64 8.48 4.86
C LEU A 59 11.80 7.62 5.39
N GLU A 60 11.86 6.33 5.03
CA GLU A 60 12.94 5.43 5.45
C GLU A 60 14.32 5.95 5.03
N ARG A 61 14.45 6.39 3.77
CA ARG A 61 15.69 6.99 3.25
C ARG A 61 16.03 8.31 3.95
N PHE A 62 15.03 9.14 4.23
CA PHE A 62 15.21 10.38 4.97
C PHE A 62 15.73 10.11 6.39
N LEU A 63 15.18 9.14 7.12
CA LEU A 63 15.63 8.80 8.46
C LEU A 63 17.09 8.31 8.49
N ILE A 64 17.48 7.49 7.51
CA ILE A 64 18.87 7.04 7.37
C ILE A 64 19.79 8.24 7.09
N ALA A 65 19.42 9.08 6.12
CA ALA A 65 20.21 10.27 5.77
C ALA A 65 20.29 11.29 6.91
N ASP A 66 19.23 11.46 7.70
CA ASP A 66 19.22 12.34 8.87
C ASP A 66 20.15 11.82 9.97
N GLN A 67 20.15 10.50 10.19
CA GLN A 67 21.08 9.86 11.13
C GLN A 67 22.54 10.01 10.69
N GLU A 68 22.83 9.82 9.39
CA GLU A 68 24.19 10.02 8.83
C GLU A 68 24.64 11.48 8.89
N ALA A 69 23.73 12.43 8.63
CA ALA A 69 24.02 13.86 8.73
C ALA A 69 24.35 14.29 10.17
N ASN A 70 23.68 13.70 11.17
CA ASN A 70 23.98 13.94 12.57
C ASN A 70 25.34 13.35 13.01
N LEU A 71 25.90 12.37 12.28
CA LEU A 71 27.20 11.76 12.57
C LEU A 71 28.38 12.45 11.88
N THR A 72 28.13 13.17 10.78
CA THR A 72 29.17 13.72 9.89
C THR A 72 29.38 15.22 10.02
N ASP A 73 28.96 15.81 11.16
CA ASP A 73 29.14 17.20 11.60
C ASP A 73 29.73 18.15 10.52
N GLY A 74 28.86 18.63 9.63
CA GLY A 74 29.18 19.80 8.80
C GLY A 74 29.19 19.63 7.28
N VAL A 75 28.93 18.44 6.72
CA VAL A 75 28.66 18.34 5.26
C VAL A 75 27.16 18.59 5.01
N PRO A 76 26.75 19.74 4.46
CA PRO A 76 25.34 20.02 4.22
C PRO A 76 24.89 19.21 3.02
N VAL A 77 24.19 18.10 3.26
CA VAL A 77 23.57 17.32 2.18
C VAL A 77 22.38 18.12 1.66
N PRO A 78 22.38 18.56 0.38
CA PRO A 78 21.40 19.51 -0.14
C PRO A 78 20.07 18.81 -0.45
N ASN A 79 19.31 18.42 0.58
CA ASN A 79 17.87 18.08 0.50
C ASN A 79 17.24 17.85 1.89
N ILE A 80 18.03 17.45 2.89
CA ILE A 80 17.54 17.01 4.20
C ILE A 80 16.76 18.13 4.92
N ALA A 81 17.21 19.39 4.80
CA ALA A 81 16.54 20.53 5.40
C ALA A 81 15.13 20.79 4.84
N ASN A 82 14.86 20.39 3.60
CA ASN A 82 13.53 20.47 3.01
C ASN A 82 12.65 19.31 3.49
N GLU A 83 13.21 18.10 3.54
CA GLU A 83 12.51 16.91 4.01
C GLU A 83 12.12 17.00 5.49
N ARG A 84 12.94 17.62 6.36
CA ARG A 84 12.60 17.89 7.77
C ARG A 84 11.31 18.70 7.94
N LYS A 85 10.92 19.52 6.96
CA LYS A 85 9.70 20.32 6.99
C LYS A 85 8.46 19.52 6.55
N VAL A 86 8.65 18.33 5.99
CA VAL A 86 7.57 17.52 5.43
C VAL A 86 7.08 16.51 6.46
N ASP A 87 5.81 16.60 6.81
CA ASP A 87 5.15 15.63 7.69
C ASP A 87 4.83 14.33 6.95
N HIS A 88 5.86 13.52 6.69
CA HIS A 88 5.75 12.28 5.94
C HIS A 88 4.68 11.32 6.47
N LYS A 89 4.59 11.16 7.79
CA LYS A 89 3.65 10.21 8.43
C LYS A 89 2.19 10.56 8.15
N VAL A 90 1.84 11.84 8.15
CA VAL A 90 0.49 12.34 7.86
C VAL A 90 0.15 12.07 6.39
N ILE A 91 1.07 12.38 5.48
CA ILE A 91 0.88 12.15 4.03
C ILE A 91 0.65 10.65 3.75
N ILE A 92 1.45 9.78 4.37
CA ILE A 92 1.31 8.32 4.22
C ILE A 92 -0.07 7.85 4.72
N LEU A 93 -0.52 8.35 5.88
CA LEU A 93 -1.84 8.01 6.43
C LEU A 93 -2.98 8.46 5.52
N GLU A 94 -2.92 9.68 4.97
CA GLU A 94 -3.94 10.19 4.05
C GLU A 94 -4.00 9.37 2.76
N LEU A 95 -2.85 9.00 2.19
CA LEU A 95 -2.79 8.14 1.01
C LEU A 95 -3.40 6.76 1.30
N TYR A 96 -3.06 6.13 2.43
CA TYR A 96 -3.65 4.84 2.80
C TYR A 96 -5.14 4.93 3.11
N ARG A 97 -5.62 6.00 3.75
CA ARG A 97 -7.06 6.24 3.96
C ARG A 97 -7.79 6.34 2.62
N LYS A 98 -7.22 7.07 1.65
CA LYS A 98 -7.78 7.17 0.30
C LYS A 98 -7.82 5.84 -0.43
N THR A 99 -6.73 5.07 -0.32
CA THR A 99 -6.67 3.69 -0.81
C THR A 99 -7.80 2.85 -0.21
N TYR A 100 -7.96 2.86 1.11
CA TYR A 100 -8.98 2.08 1.81
C TYR A 100 -10.40 2.46 1.37
N GLU A 101 -10.70 3.74 1.25
CA GLU A 101 -11.99 4.25 0.77
C GLU A 101 -12.30 3.73 -0.64
N LEU A 102 -11.32 3.83 -1.55
CA LEU A 102 -11.47 3.40 -2.93
C LEU A 102 -11.67 1.88 -3.04
N PHE A 103 -10.91 1.07 -2.30
CA PHE A 103 -11.10 -0.38 -2.29
C PHE A 103 -12.40 -0.81 -1.61
N LYS A 104 -12.84 -0.11 -0.57
CA LYS A 104 -14.15 -0.36 0.05
C LYS A 104 -15.31 -0.06 -0.91
N ARG A 105 -15.20 1.02 -1.71
CA ARG A 105 -16.23 1.41 -2.68
C ARG A 105 -16.33 0.44 -3.86
N HIS A 106 -15.22 -0.10 -4.33
CA HIS A 106 -15.17 -0.94 -5.54
C HIS A 106 -15.02 -2.44 -5.24
N GLY A 107 -14.89 -2.83 -3.97
CA GLY A 107 -14.76 -4.21 -3.52
C GLY A 107 -16.06 -5.03 -3.49
N TYR A 108 -17.21 -4.42 -3.79
CA TYR A 108 -18.49 -5.13 -3.91
C TYR A 108 -18.50 -5.96 -5.22
N GLY A 109 -18.03 -7.21 -5.15
CA GLY A 109 -18.24 -8.22 -6.20
C GLY A 109 -16.98 -8.98 -6.65
N GLN A 110 -15.79 -8.51 -6.31
CA GLN A 110 -14.53 -9.19 -6.59
C GLN A 110 -13.81 -9.48 -5.26
N ASN A 111 -13.00 -10.54 -5.18
CA ASN A 111 -12.23 -10.96 -3.98
C ASN A 111 -11.23 -9.90 -3.43
N GLN A 112 -11.36 -8.64 -3.84
CA GLN A 112 -10.58 -7.45 -3.45
C GLN A 112 -10.85 -6.99 -2.00
N ASN A 113 -11.86 -7.55 -1.33
CA ASN A 113 -12.06 -7.35 0.12
C ASN A 113 -10.81 -7.73 0.92
N ARG A 114 -10.04 -8.73 0.47
CA ARG A 114 -8.80 -9.16 1.13
C ARG A 114 -7.74 -8.06 1.14
N PHE A 115 -7.58 -7.36 0.01
CA PHE A 115 -6.64 -6.26 -0.09
C PHE A 115 -7.03 -5.09 0.83
N THR A 116 -8.33 -4.88 1.05
CA THR A 116 -8.82 -3.87 1.99
C THR A 116 -8.34 -4.13 3.42
N TYR A 117 -8.29 -5.38 3.86
CA TYR A 117 -7.74 -5.73 5.18
C TYR A 117 -6.24 -5.54 5.26
N HIS A 118 -5.52 -5.86 4.19
CA HIS A 118 -4.08 -5.58 4.10
C HIS A 118 -3.79 -4.08 4.19
N VAL A 119 -4.58 -3.24 3.51
CA VAL A 119 -4.46 -1.78 3.63
C VAL A 119 -4.79 -1.31 5.06
N ALA A 120 -5.82 -1.88 5.69
CA ALA A 120 -6.14 -1.56 7.10
C ALA A 120 -5.00 -1.91 8.05
N TYR A 121 -4.31 -3.03 7.82
CA TYR A 121 -3.11 -3.40 8.56
C TYR A 121 -1.99 -2.38 8.41
N ARG A 122 -1.73 -1.90 7.17
CA ARG A 122 -0.75 -0.83 6.92
C ARG A 122 -1.11 0.47 7.61
N ILE A 123 -2.39 0.83 7.64
CA ILE A 123 -2.89 2.00 8.39
C ILE A 123 -2.57 1.85 9.89
N ALA A 124 -2.84 0.67 10.47
CA ALA A 124 -2.56 0.39 11.88
C ALA A 124 -1.07 0.54 12.23
N GLN A 125 -0.18 -0.01 11.39
CA GLN A 125 1.27 0.16 11.54
C GLN A 125 1.68 1.63 11.53
N MET A 126 1.08 2.44 10.66
CA MET A 126 1.36 3.87 10.59
C MET A 126 0.85 4.65 11.80
N TYR A 127 -0.29 4.24 12.40
CA TYR A 127 -0.76 4.84 13.66
C TYR A 127 0.19 4.54 14.82
N ASN A 128 0.68 3.30 14.92
CA ASN A 128 1.70 2.93 15.90
C ASN A 128 2.96 3.79 15.70
N ALA A 129 3.45 3.90 14.47
CA ALA A 129 4.60 4.75 14.13
C ALA A 129 4.37 6.26 14.38
N SER A 130 3.11 6.71 14.41
CA SER A 130 2.72 8.10 14.68
C SER A 130 2.50 8.39 16.17
N GLY A 131 2.69 7.40 17.06
CA GLY A 131 2.54 7.57 18.51
C GLY A 131 1.09 7.47 19.00
N GLN A 132 0.19 6.86 18.21
CA GLN A 132 -1.21 6.59 18.61
C GLN A 132 -1.47 5.08 18.66
N PRO A 133 -0.89 4.34 19.62
CA PRO A 133 -1.06 2.88 19.69
C PRO A 133 -2.51 2.46 20.02
N GLU A 134 -3.28 3.29 20.73
CA GLU A 134 -4.67 2.96 21.11
C GLU A 134 -5.60 2.83 19.89
N THR A 135 -5.41 3.69 18.89
CA THR A 135 -6.20 3.62 17.65
C THR A 135 -5.76 2.43 16.82
N ALA A 136 -4.46 2.10 16.82
CA ALA A 136 -3.91 0.94 16.14
C ALA A 136 -4.50 -0.39 16.67
N ILE A 137 -4.65 -0.54 18.00
CA ILE A 137 -5.25 -1.74 18.62
C ILE A 137 -6.63 -2.03 18.05
N LYS A 138 -7.50 -1.02 17.92
CA LYS A 138 -8.86 -1.19 17.37
C LYS A 138 -8.85 -1.73 15.94
N PHE A 139 -7.85 -1.35 15.15
CA PHE A 139 -7.66 -1.91 13.81
C PHE A 139 -7.20 -3.37 13.89
N TYR A 140 -6.22 -3.69 14.73
CA TYR A 140 -5.71 -5.05 14.89
C TYR A 140 -6.78 -6.03 15.39
N GLU A 141 -7.61 -5.64 16.36
CA GLU A 141 -8.75 -6.45 16.83
C GLU A 141 -9.72 -6.82 15.70
N ARG A 142 -10.02 -5.87 14.81
CA ARG A 142 -10.92 -6.12 13.70
C ARG A 142 -10.29 -7.03 12.65
N ILE A 143 -9.01 -6.83 12.36
CA ILE A 143 -8.27 -7.60 11.34
C ILE A 143 -8.07 -9.05 11.82
N THR A 144 -7.65 -9.25 13.07
CA THR A 144 -7.44 -10.58 13.65
C THR A 144 -8.71 -11.43 13.64
N LYS A 145 -9.87 -10.87 14.00
CA LYS A 145 -11.18 -11.56 13.90
C LYS A 145 -11.49 -12.09 12.50
N ILE A 146 -11.06 -11.38 11.46
CA ILE A 146 -11.29 -11.75 10.06
C ILE A 146 -10.26 -12.80 9.63
N TYR A 147 -8.99 -12.60 9.98
CA TYR A 147 -7.92 -13.55 9.65
C TYR A 147 -8.09 -14.90 10.35
N LYS A 148 -8.59 -14.92 11.60
CA LYS A 148 -8.97 -16.15 12.31
C LYS A 148 -10.10 -16.88 11.59
N ARG A 149 -11.16 -16.16 11.18
CA ARG A 149 -12.32 -16.74 10.49
C ARG A 149 -11.97 -17.35 9.14
N GLU A 150 -11.10 -16.69 8.39
CA GLU A 150 -10.69 -17.13 7.06
C GLU A 150 -9.41 -18.01 7.08
N HIS A 151 -8.90 -18.38 8.26
CA HIS A 151 -7.69 -19.21 8.45
C HIS A 151 -6.44 -18.68 7.74
N TRP A 152 -6.20 -17.37 7.78
CA TRP A 152 -4.97 -16.76 7.28
C TRP A 152 -3.89 -16.79 8.33
N ASP A 153 -3.42 -17.98 8.67
CA ASP A 153 -2.44 -18.14 9.72
C ASP A 153 -1.20 -17.30 9.41
N THR A 154 -0.57 -17.45 8.25
CA THR A 154 0.67 -16.72 7.90
C THR A 154 0.52 -15.20 8.02
N LEU A 155 -0.68 -14.71 7.68
CA LEU A 155 -1.23 -13.36 7.90
C LEU A 155 -1.21 -12.90 9.35
N LEU A 156 -1.68 -13.77 10.23
CA LEU A 156 -2.04 -13.48 11.60
C LEU A 156 -0.82 -13.24 12.49
N LYS A 157 0.26 -14.01 12.30
CA LYS A 157 1.47 -13.91 13.14
C LYS A 157 2.09 -12.50 13.18
N PRO A 158 2.39 -11.82 12.05
CA PRO A 158 2.94 -10.46 12.10
C PRO A 158 1.94 -9.45 12.67
N VAL A 159 0.63 -9.66 12.49
CA VAL A 159 -0.41 -8.81 13.08
C VAL A 159 -0.41 -8.92 14.60
N LEU A 160 -0.33 -10.14 15.15
CA LEU A 160 -0.27 -10.37 16.59
C LEU A 160 1.01 -9.80 17.21
N SER A 161 2.16 -9.90 16.53
CA SER A 161 3.41 -9.31 17.04
C SER A 161 3.35 -7.79 17.08
N ASP A 162 2.79 -7.16 16.05
CA ASP A 162 2.63 -5.70 16.02
C ASP A 162 1.61 -5.22 17.07
N TRP A 163 0.53 -5.97 17.27
CA TRP A 163 -0.45 -5.69 18.31
C TRP A 163 0.16 -5.82 19.70
N TYR A 164 0.92 -6.89 19.97
CA TYR A 164 1.65 -7.06 21.23
C TYR A 164 2.58 -5.88 21.52
N ASN A 165 3.30 -5.38 20.51
CA ASN A 165 4.16 -4.20 20.65
C ASN A 165 3.35 -2.94 21.03
N CYS A 166 2.12 -2.79 20.51
CA CYS A 166 1.23 -1.69 20.89
C CYS A 166 0.72 -1.83 22.33
N CYS A 167 0.30 -3.02 22.75
CA CYS A 167 -0.13 -3.28 24.14
C CYS A 167 1.00 -2.98 25.13
N ARG A 168 2.24 -3.33 24.78
CA ARG A 168 3.43 -3.02 25.59
C ARG A 168 3.67 -1.52 25.74
N GLN A 169 3.39 -0.71 24.71
CA GLN A 169 3.53 0.75 24.80
C GLN A 169 2.47 1.39 25.70
N ILE A 170 1.26 0.83 25.74
CA ILE A 170 0.15 1.32 26.57
C ILE A 170 0.25 0.82 28.02
N GLY A 171 0.88 -0.35 28.23
CA GLY A 171 1.00 -0.97 29.55
C GLY A 171 -0.16 -1.92 29.88
N ASP A 172 -0.93 -2.36 28.89
CA ASP A 172 -1.96 -3.37 29.07
C ASP A 172 -1.33 -4.77 29.06
N THR A 173 -1.06 -5.29 30.26
CA THR A 173 -0.38 -6.57 30.48
C THR A 173 -1.29 -7.78 30.22
N ASP A 174 -2.59 -7.64 30.45
CA ASP A 174 -3.53 -8.77 30.39
C ASP A 174 -3.77 -9.19 28.94
N THR A 175 -3.98 -8.21 28.05
CA THR A 175 -4.08 -8.49 26.62
C THR A 175 -2.75 -8.92 26.02
N ALA A 176 -1.63 -8.37 26.51
CA ALA A 176 -0.30 -8.77 26.07
C ALA A 176 0.01 -10.24 26.39
N VAL A 177 -0.32 -10.71 27.60
CA VAL A 177 -0.15 -12.13 27.99
C VAL A 177 -1.06 -13.03 27.17
N SER A 178 -2.32 -12.63 26.96
CA SER A 178 -3.27 -13.38 26.13
C SER A 178 -2.76 -13.54 24.69
N LEU A 179 -2.23 -12.47 24.10
CA LEU A 179 -1.63 -12.49 22.75
C LEU A 179 -0.37 -13.36 22.68
N LEU A 180 0.47 -13.35 23.74
CA LEU A 180 1.64 -14.24 23.81
C LEU A 180 1.24 -15.70 23.83
N ILE A 181 0.24 -16.07 24.63
CA ILE A 181 -0.30 -17.43 24.66
C ILE A 181 -0.83 -17.81 23.28
N GLU A 182 -1.57 -16.91 22.62
CA GLU A 182 -2.08 -17.14 21.27
C GLU A 182 -0.94 -17.36 20.25
N MET A 183 0.12 -16.55 20.30
CA MET A 183 1.31 -16.72 19.45
C MET A 183 2.07 -18.02 19.72
N MET A 184 2.06 -18.53 20.95
CA MET A 184 2.65 -19.84 21.29
C MET A 184 1.79 -21.02 20.85
N CYS A 185 0.46 -20.86 20.86
CA CYS A 185 -0.50 -21.86 20.39
C CYS A 185 -0.66 -21.90 18.87
N TYR A 186 -0.13 -20.90 18.18
CA TYR A 186 -0.18 -20.75 16.73
C TYR A 186 0.46 -21.97 16.03
N GLY A 187 -0.33 -22.67 15.22
CA GLY A 187 0.02 -23.96 14.58
C GLY A 187 -0.71 -25.18 15.15
N ARG A 188 -1.41 -25.05 16.29
CA ARG A 188 -2.26 -26.11 16.87
C ARG A 188 -3.77 -25.90 16.66
N GLY A 189 -4.16 -24.86 15.92
CA GLY A 189 -5.58 -24.55 15.64
C GLY A 189 -6.37 -24.06 16.87
N VAL A 190 -5.69 -23.69 17.95
CA VAL A 190 -6.33 -23.14 19.16
C VAL A 190 -6.22 -21.62 19.11
N TYR A 191 -7.32 -20.95 18.80
CA TYR A 191 -7.43 -19.50 18.87
C TYR A 191 -8.20 -19.13 20.13
N PHE A 192 -7.59 -18.33 21.01
CA PHE A 192 -8.31 -17.69 22.09
C PHE A 192 -8.84 -16.35 21.56
N PHE A 193 -10.16 -16.11 21.71
CA PHE A 193 -10.95 -14.96 21.23
C PHE A 193 -11.24 -14.87 19.72
#